data_AF-A0A2S9YCM6-F1
#
_entry.id   AF-A0A2S9YCM6-F1
#
_cell.length_a   1.000
_cell.length_b   1.000
_cell.length_c   1.000
_cell.angle_alpha   90.00
_cell.angle_beta   90.00
_cell.angle_gamma   90.00
#
_symmetry.space_group_name_H-M   'P 1'
#
loop_
_entity.id
_entity.type
_entity.pdbx_description
1 polymer ?
#
loop_
_entity_poly.entity_id
_entity_poly.type
_entity_poly.pdbx_seq_one_letter_code
_entity_poly.pdbx_strand_id
1 'polypeptide(L)'
;MFRDFSNAGFFVDRIFGLDNGLFYHVDFVNSGTGFEQYADPEDDPSGPNSGYVDKTTFYNCQFVNNGYGAELRASRADNLNSFTNCLFENNTEGAIYAQSNNDLQLVNSDVINNGGAPTAQGVRDVISTYFRADELGESFIASSPGCNASCRLAPEFSPRARSQNAAVPGVLQVLATKPSAKRPSEAARGIAPRAASP
;
A
#
# COMPACT_ATOMS: atom_id res chain seq x y z
N MET A 1 20.30 -10.78 -8.60
CA MET A 1 19.45 -11.46 -7.60
C MET A 1 19.88 -11.02 -6.21
N PHE A 2 18.93 -10.56 -5.40
CA PHE A 2 19.05 -10.26 -3.98
C PHE A 2 18.24 -11.31 -3.20
N ARG A 3 18.84 -11.96 -2.19
CA ARG A 3 18.19 -13.09 -1.52
C ARG A 3 18.61 -13.23 -0.06
N ASP A 4 17.68 -13.72 0.77
CA ASP A 4 17.88 -14.11 2.18
C ASP A 4 18.33 -12.94 3.08
N PHE A 5 17.84 -11.72 2.80
CA PHE A 5 18.12 -10.54 3.62
C PHE A 5 17.08 -10.39 4.73
N SER A 6 17.52 -10.22 5.97
CA SER A 6 16.61 -10.08 7.11
C SER A 6 15.76 -8.79 7.10
N ASN A 7 16.26 -7.74 6.44
CA ASN A 7 15.54 -6.46 6.29
C ASN A 7 15.01 -6.29 4.87
N ALA A 8 15.86 -5.87 3.93
CA ALA A 8 15.45 -5.69 2.54
C ALA A 8 16.50 -6.18 1.55
N GLY A 9 16.04 -6.65 0.38
CA GLY A 9 16.91 -7.05 -0.72
C GLY A 9 17.62 -5.85 -1.35
N PHE A 10 16.90 -4.75 -1.55
CA PHE A 10 17.46 -3.45 -1.93
C PHE A 10 16.76 -2.35 -1.13
N PHE A 11 17.53 -1.48 -0.48
CA PHE A 11 17.01 -0.48 0.43
C PHE A 11 17.44 0.93 0.01
N VAL A 12 16.45 1.78 -0.27
CA VAL A 12 16.60 3.22 -0.48
C VAL A 12 16.31 3.93 0.85
N ASP A 13 17.35 4.12 1.67
CA ASP A 13 17.25 4.77 2.99
C ASP A 13 17.63 6.25 2.89
N ARG A 14 16.64 7.15 3.02
CA ARG A 14 16.82 8.60 3.23
C ARG A 14 17.89 9.25 2.34
N ILE A 15 17.86 8.92 1.06
CA ILE A 15 18.58 9.67 0.03
C ILE A 15 17.66 10.71 -0.60
N PHE A 16 18.19 11.62 -1.43
CA PHE A 16 17.36 12.63 -2.08
C PHE A 16 16.29 11.94 -2.95
N GLY A 17 16.74 11.12 -3.90
CA GLY A 17 15.86 10.19 -4.58
C GLY A 17 16.58 9.26 -5.54
N LEU A 18 15.87 8.20 -5.94
CA LEU A 18 16.20 7.33 -7.06
C LEU A 18 15.30 7.73 -8.23
N ASP A 19 15.86 8.42 -9.22
CA ASP A 19 15.11 8.95 -10.38
C ASP A 19 15.62 8.31 -11.68
N ASN A 20 14.70 7.94 -12.58
CA ASN A 20 14.97 7.32 -13.88
C ASN A 20 15.73 5.98 -13.78
N GLY A 21 15.41 5.18 -12.76
CA GLY A 21 15.99 3.85 -12.59
C GLY A 21 15.40 2.79 -13.52
N LEU A 22 16.22 1.82 -13.92
CA LEU A 22 15.75 0.59 -14.57
C LEU A 22 16.32 -0.62 -13.83
N PHE A 23 15.43 -1.45 -13.29
CA PHE A 23 15.73 -2.79 -12.81
C PHE A 23 15.22 -3.78 -13.86
N TYR A 24 16.14 -4.49 -14.51
CA TYR A 24 15.85 -5.40 -15.61
C TYR A 24 16.30 -6.81 -15.24
N HIS A 25 15.37 -7.77 -15.17
CA HIS A 25 15.65 -9.15 -14.74
C HIS A 25 16.35 -9.24 -13.38
N VAL A 26 15.80 -8.54 -12.38
CA VAL A 26 16.30 -8.57 -11.01
C VAL A 26 15.31 -9.31 -10.12
N ASP A 27 15.80 -10.35 -9.45
CA ASP A 27 14.99 -11.14 -8.53
C ASP A 27 15.30 -10.77 -7.07
N PHE A 28 14.24 -10.67 -6.26
CA PHE A 28 14.24 -10.40 -4.82
C PHE A 28 13.52 -11.54 -4.11
N VAL A 29 14.25 -12.34 -3.33
CA VAL A 29 13.74 -13.61 -2.80
C VAL A 29 14.01 -13.77 -1.31
N ASN A 30 13.04 -14.28 -0.55
CA ASN A 30 13.20 -14.62 0.88
C ASN A 30 13.76 -13.48 1.75
N SER A 31 13.32 -12.24 1.51
CA SER A 31 13.78 -11.08 2.29
C SER A 31 12.64 -10.47 3.12
N GLY A 32 12.95 -9.65 4.13
CA GLY A 32 11.90 -8.92 4.86
C GLY A 32 11.05 -8.08 3.90
N THR A 33 11.69 -7.29 3.04
CA THR A 33 11.08 -6.64 1.88
C THR A 33 11.95 -6.86 0.64
N GLY A 34 11.37 -7.06 -0.53
CA GLY A 34 12.14 -7.22 -1.77
C GLY A 34 12.85 -5.93 -2.15
N PHE A 35 12.07 -4.89 -2.48
CA PHE A 35 12.54 -3.53 -2.70
C PHE A 35 11.90 -2.58 -1.70
N GLU A 36 12.70 -1.92 -0.87
CA GLU A 36 12.25 -1.02 0.18
C GLU A 36 12.71 0.41 -0.08
N GLN A 37 11.80 1.35 0.12
CA GLN A 37 12.07 2.78 0.23
C GLN A 37 11.55 3.25 1.57
N TYR A 38 12.41 3.98 2.28
CA TYR A 38 12.06 4.64 3.53
C TYR A 38 12.41 6.13 3.45
N ALA A 39 11.40 6.96 3.71
CA ALA A 39 11.54 8.36 4.02
C ALA A 39 10.97 8.61 5.42
N ASP A 40 11.67 9.41 6.23
CA ASP A 40 11.14 9.87 7.51
C ASP A 40 10.00 10.87 7.22
N PRO A 41 8.78 10.69 7.75
CA PRO A 41 7.70 11.65 7.58
C PRO A 41 7.99 13.03 8.20
N GLU A 42 8.99 13.14 9.08
CA GLU A 42 9.44 14.41 9.68
C GLU A 42 10.49 15.14 8.83
N ASP A 43 11.10 14.47 7.84
CA ASP A 43 12.09 15.08 6.95
C ASP A 43 11.44 16.13 6.02
N ASP A 44 12.21 17.17 5.67
CA ASP A 44 11.78 18.15 4.66
C ASP A 44 11.59 17.45 3.31
N PRO A 45 10.39 17.46 2.71
CA PRO A 45 10.12 16.81 1.42
C PRO A 45 10.89 17.44 0.25
N SER A 46 11.53 18.60 0.44
CA SER A 46 12.44 19.22 -0.54
C SER A 46 13.92 19.07 -0.16
N GLY A 47 14.20 18.46 0.99
CA GLY A 47 15.54 18.29 1.55
C GLY A 47 16.26 17.05 1.01
N PRO A 48 17.55 16.88 1.34
CA PRO A 48 18.39 15.77 0.85
C PRO A 48 17.93 14.38 1.30
N ASN A 49 16.99 14.28 2.25
CA ASN A 49 16.44 13.03 2.75
C ASN A 49 14.98 12.83 2.30
N SER A 50 14.51 13.58 1.30
CA SER A 50 13.13 13.51 0.81
C SER A 50 12.70 12.10 0.38
N GLY A 51 13.66 11.22 0.07
CA GLY A 51 13.45 9.78 -0.01
C GLY A 51 12.39 9.41 -1.01
N TYR A 52 12.53 9.86 -2.27
CA TYR A 52 11.58 9.53 -3.34
C TYR A 52 12.16 8.51 -4.34
N VAL A 53 11.28 7.73 -4.94
CA VAL A 53 11.55 6.88 -6.11
C VAL A 53 10.68 7.41 -7.25
N ASP A 54 11.29 7.97 -8.28
CA ASP A 54 10.61 8.58 -9.42
C ASP A 54 11.05 7.91 -10.74
N LYS A 55 10.11 7.76 -11.68
CA LYS A 55 10.33 7.28 -13.06
C LYS A 55 11.13 5.97 -13.11
N THR A 56 10.96 5.14 -12.09
CA THR A 56 11.71 3.90 -11.94
C THR A 56 10.88 2.75 -12.46
N THR A 57 11.48 2.00 -13.39
CA THR A 57 10.84 0.85 -14.02
C THR A 57 11.48 -0.45 -13.53
N PHE A 58 10.64 -1.37 -13.10
CA PHE A 58 11.00 -2.77 -12.86
C PHE A 58 10.44 -3.58 -14.02
N TYR A 59 11.31 -4.26 -14.77
CA TYR A 59 10.95 -5.01 -15.96
C TYR A 59 11.46 -6.44 -15.87
N ASN A 60 10.55 -7.42 -16.01
CA ASN A 60 10.85 -8.85 -15.87
C ASN A 60 11.51 -9.21 -14.52
N CYS A 61 11.12 -8.52 -13.45
CA CYS A 61 11.64 -8.77 -12.10
C CYS A 61 10.76 -9.76 -11.33
N GLN A 62 11.31 -10.39 -10.31
CA GLN A 62 10.58 -11.33 -9.45
C GLN A 62 10.70 -10.91 -7.97
N PHE A 63 9.59 -10.98 -7.25
CA PHE A 63 9.48 -10.67 -5.83
C PHE A 63 8.80 -11.85 -5.14
N VAL A 64 9.60 -12.77 -4.60
CA VAL A 64 9.11 -14.09 -4.17
C VAL A 64 9.43 -14.36 -2.69
N ASN A 65 8.42 -14.80 -1.94
CA ASN A 65 8.55 -15.18 -0.52
C ASN A 65 9.14 -14.08 0.37
N ASN A 66 8.83 -12.80 0.12
CA ASN A 66 9.23 -11.70 0.99
C ASN A 66 8.12 -11.38 2.02
N GLY A 67 8.35 -10.44 2.93
CA GLY A 67 7.27 -9.77 3.65
C GLY A 67 6.44 -8.95 2.67
N TYR A 68 6.96 -7.81 2.23
CA TYR A 68 6.47 -7.11 1.04
C TYR A 68 7.33 -7.42 -0.19
N GLY A 69 6.69 -7.56 -1.35
CA GLY A 69 7.44 -7.57 -2.62
C GLY A 69 8.12 -6.23 -2.86
N ALA A 70 7.33 -5.16 -2.90
CA ALA A 70 7.84 -3.79 -2.94
C ALA A 70 7.13 -2.90 -1.92
N GLU A 71 7.91 -2.09 -1.21
CA GLU A 71 7.42 -1.12 -0.25
C GLU A 71 7.96 0.28 -0.58
N LEU A 72 7.06 1.18 -0.96
CA LEU A 72 7.35 2.52 -1.43
C LEU A 72 6.73 3.54 -0.47
N ARG A 73 7.40 3.81 0.65
CA ARG A 73 6.94 4.78 1.67
C ARG A 73 7.65 6.11 1.49
N ALA A 74 6.96 7.03 0.83
CA ALA A 74 7.53 8.33 0.44
C ALA A 74 6.91 9.49 1.25
N SER A 75 7.75 10.44 1.69
CA SER A 75 7.31 11.72 2.28
C SER A 75 7.06 12.78 1.20
N ARG A 76 7.90 12.80 0.15
CA ARG A 76 7.64 13.43 -1.14
C ARG A 76 6.97 12.45 -2.08
N ALA A 77 6.08 12.92 -2.96
CA ALA A 77 5.36 12.02 -3.84
C ALA A 77 6.29 11.31 -4.86
N ASP A 78 6.16 9.99 -4.94
CA ASP A 78 6.71 9.16 -6.01
C ASP A 78 5.84 9.28 -7.28
N ASN A 79 6.46 9.27 -8.45
CA ASN A 79 5.78 9.51 -9.73
C ASN A 79 6.29 8.56 -10.82
N LEU A 80 5.37 8.09 -11.66
CA LEU A 80 5.68 7.39 -12.92
C LEU A 80 6.52 6.13 -12.74
N ASN A 81 6.33 5.43 -11.62
CA ASN A 81 6.96 4.14 -11.40
C ASN A 81 6.13 3.04 -12.07
N SER A 82 6.79 1.99 -12.53
CA SER A 82 6.09 0.85 -13.12
C SER A 82 6.72 -0.48 -12.77
N PHE A 83 5.87 -1.47 -12.54
CA PHE A 83 6.21 -2.89 -12.50
C PHE A 83 5.61 -3.53 -13.74
N THR A 84 6.46 -3.86 -14.70
CA THR A 84 6.07 -4.41 -16.00
C THR A 84 6.60 -5.83 -16.15
N ASN A 85 5.72 -6.78 -16.48
CA ASN A 85 6.09 -8.19 -16.64
C ASN A 85 6.73 -8.79 -15.38
N CYS A 86 6.32 -8.35 -14.20
CA CYS A 86 6.89 -8.80 -12.94
C CYS A 86 6.08 -9.95 -12.35
N LEU A 87 6.74 -10.77 -11.52
CA LEU A 87 6.09 -11.76 -10.67
C LEU A 87 6.13 -11.29 -9.22
N PHE A 88 4.99 -11.26 -8.56
CA PHE A 88 4.86 -11.15 -7.11
C PHE A 88 4.24 -12.45 -6.60
N GLU A 89 4.98 -13.24 -5.84
CA GLU A 89 4.50 -14.56 -5.40
C GLU A 89 4.79 -14.82 -3.92
N ASN A 90 3.77 -15.29 -3.18
CA ASN A 90 3.88 -15.75 -1.79
C ASN A 90 4.50 -14.72 -0.83
N ASN A 91 4.36 -13.41 -1.09
CA ASN A 91 4.82 -12.39 -0.15
C ASN A 91 3.81 -12.28 1.00
N THR A 92 4.25 -12.32 2.26
CA THR A 92 3.38 -12.56 3.42
C THR A 92 2.58 -11.34 3.87
N GLU A 93 3.10 -10.13 3.65
CA GLU A 93 2.44 -8.86 4.01
C GLU A 93 1.73 -8.22 2.82
N GLY A 94 2.26 -8.40 1.60
CA GLY A 94 1.61 -7.97 0.37
C GLY A 94 2.54 -7.96 -0.84
N ALA A 95 1.95 -7.84 -2.04
CA ALA A 95 2.73 -7.66 -3.25
C ALA A 95 3.37 -6.26 -3.29
N ILE A 96 2.56 -5.22 -3.09
CA ILE A 96 2.98 -3.82 -3.16
C ILE A 96 2.30 -3.03 -2.06
N TYR A 97 3.09 -2.28 -1.28
CA TYR A 97 2.59 -1.23 -0.38
C TYR A 97 3.20 0.11 -0.79
N ALA A 98 2.41 0.98 -1.42
CA ALA A 98 2.84 2.32 -1.81
C ALA A 98 2.04 3.42 -1.09
N GLN A 99 2.75 4.41 -0.57
CA GLN A 99 2.21 5.60 0.07
C GLN A 99 2.76 6.85 -0.64
N SER A 100 1.89 7.85 -0.86
CA SER A 100 2.24 9.07 -1.58
C SER A 100 2.72 8.81 -3.01
N ASN A 101 2.10 7.87 -3.72
CA ASN A 101 2.46 7.56 -5.10
C ASN A 101 1.40 8.08 -6.08
N ASN A 102 1.80 8.94 -7.01
CA ASN A 102 0.88 9.62 -7.91
C ASN A 102 0.53 8.83 -9.17
N ASP A 103 1.41 7.93 -9.62
CA ASP A 103 1.22 7.21 -10.89
C ASP A 103 2.01 5.90 -10.93
N LEU A 104 1.73 5.01 -9.97
CA LEU A 104 2.28 3.67 -9.95
C LEU A 104 1.47 2.73 -10.84
N GLN A 105 2.14 2.11 -11.80
CA GLN A 105 1.53 1.18 -12.74
C GLN A 105 1.98 -0.26 -12.46
N LEU A 106 1.03 -1.19 -12.48
CA LEU A 106 1.28 -2.63 -12.47
C LEU A 106 0.77 -3.23 -13.78
N VAL A 107 1.70 -3.60 -14.65
CA VAL A 107 1.44 -3.91 -16.05
C VAL A 107 1.89 -5.33 -16.39
N ASN A 108 1.01 -6.11 -17.02
CA ASN A 108 1.27 -7.47 -17.51
C ASN A 108 2.01 -8.35 -16.49
N SER A 109 1.66 -8.20 -15.22
CA SER A 109 2.35 -8.85 -14.11
C SER A 109 1.47 -9.93 -13.49
N ASP A 110 2.11 -10.86 -12.79
CA ASP A 110 1.44 -11.94 -12.07
C ASP A 110 1.51 -11.65 -10.57
N VAL A 111 0.36 -11.61 -9.90
CA VAL A 111 0.24 -11.41 -8.45
C VAL A 111 -0.44 -12.64 -7.86
N ILE A 112 0.35 -13.50 -7.24
CA ILE A 112 -0.03 -14.86 -6.90
C ILE A 112 0.18 -15.13 -5.41
N ASN A 113 -0.88 -15.52 -4.69
CA ASN A 113 -0.80 -16.01 -3.31
C ASN A 113 -0.10 -15.04 -2.34
N ASN A 114 -0.22 -13.74 -2.57
CA ASN A 114 0.35 -12.75 -1.66
C ASN A 114 -0.69 -12.40 -0.58
N GLY A 115 -0.21 -12.15 0.64
CA GLY A 115 -1.03 -11.64 1.73
C GLY A 115 -1.46 -10.18 1.52
N GLY A 116 -1.94 -9.56 2.60
CA GLY A 116 -2.36 -8.16 2.60
C GLY A 116 -3.81 -7.95 2.12
N ALA A 117 -4.46 -6.93 2.68
CA ALA A 117 -5.83 -6.55 2.38
C ALA A 117 -5.94 -5.02 2.26
N PRO A 118 -5.61 -4.42 1.09
CA PRO A 118 -5.35 -5.08 -0.20
C PRO A 118 -3.91 -5.55 -0.41
N THR A 119 -3.70 -6.55 -1.27
CA THR A 119 -2.35 -7.05 -1.59
C THR A 119 -1.52 -6.08 -2.43
N ALA A 120 -2.17 -5.26 -3.25
CA ALA A 120 -1.54 -4.21 -4.06
C ALA A 120 -2.14 -2.85 -3.68
N GLN A 121 -1.51 -2.18 -2.72
CA GLN A 121 -1.91 -0.88 -2.21
C GLN A 121 -1.14 0.25 -2.90
N GLY A 122 -1.83 1.35 -3.22
CA GLY A 122 -1.22 2.56 -3.80
C GLY A 122 -0.88 2.43 -5.30
N VAL A 123 -1.24 1.31 -5.92
CA VAL A 123 -1.18 1.14 -7.38
C VAL A 123 -2.34 1.89 -8.02
N ARG A 124 -2.06 2.77 -8.99
CA ARG A 124 -3.06 3.58 -9.68
C ARG A 124 -3.69 2.82 -10.85
N ASP A 125 -2.84 2.28 -11.72
CA ASP A 125 -3.26 1.57 -12.92
C ASP A 125 -2.84 0.11 -12.86
N VAL A 126 -3.81 -0.77 -13.08
CA VAL A 126 -3.61 -2.22 -13.16
C VAL A 126 -4.00 -2.66 -14.56
N ILE A 127 -3.00 -3.05 -15.35
CA ILE A 127 -3.14 -3.23 -16.81
C ILE A 127 -2.71 -4.64 -17.19
N SER A 128 -3.65 -5.46 -17.67
CA SER A 128 -3.35 -6.83 -18.15
C SER A 128 -2.68 -7.72 -17.09
N THR A 129 -2.90 -7.42 -15.81
CA THR A 129 -2.30 -8.14 -14.68
C THR A 129 -3.21 -9.28 -14.24
N TYR A 130 -2.61 -10.42 -13.89
CA TYR A 130 -3.30 -11.58 -13.36
C TYR A 130 -3.20 -11.62 -11.83
N PHE A 131 -4.33 -11.85 -11.16
CA PHE A 131 -4.37 -12.04 -9.72
C PHE A 131 -4.90 -13.43 -9.36
N ARG A 132 -4.16 -14.13 -8.49
CA ARG A 132 -4.61 -15.34 -7.81
C ARG A 132 -4.52 -15.16 -6.30
N ALA A 133 -5.64 -15.43 -5.64
CA ALA A 133 -5.73 -15.41 -4.19
C ALA A 133 -4.84 -16.43 -3.50
N ASP A 134 -4.40 -16.07 -2.30
CA ASP A 134 -4.00 -17.06 -1.31
C ASP A 134 -5.26 -17.78 -0.76
N GLU A 135 -5.04 -18.72 0.17
CA GLU A 135 -6.12 -19.50 0.78
C GLU A 135 -7.10 -18.65 1.61
N LEU A 136 -6.75 -17.39 1.94
CA LEU A 136 -7.57 -16.49 2.74
C LEU A 136 -8.61 -15.74 1.88
N GLY A 137 -8.38 -15.58 0.57
CA GLY A 137 -9.38 -15.03 -0.35
C GLY A 137 -9.72 -13.55 -0.13
N GLU A 138 -8.86 -12.80 0.56
CA GLU A 138 -9.07 -11.37 0.86
C GLU A 138 -8.87 -10.47 -0.38
N SER A 139 -9.38 -9.24 -0.32
CA SER A 139 -9.50 -8.32 -1.46
C SER A 139 -8.14 -7.94 -2.09
N PHE A 140 -7.92 -8.21 -3.38
CA PHE A 140 -6.64 -7.97 -4.06
C PHE A 140 -6.31 -6.48 -4.29
N ILE A 141 -7.33 -5.67 -4.51
CA ILE A 141 -7.20 -4.31 -5.01
C ILE A 141 -8.05 -3.40 -4.11
N ALA A 142 -7.53 -2.23 -3.71
CA ALA A 142 -8.33 -1.21 -3.00
C ALA A 142 -9.53 -0.76 -3.86
N SER A 143 -10.50 -0.05 -3.30
CA SER A 143 -11.68 0.46 -4.04
C SER A 143 -11.38 1.61 -5.03
N SER A 144 -10.13 1.84 -5.41
CA SER A 144 -9.66 3.01 -6.17
C SER A 144 -8.81 2.76 -7.43
N PRO A 145 -8.23 1.58 -7.72
CA PRO A 145 -7.55 1.38 -9.00
C PRO A 145 -8.55 1.11 -10.11
N GLY A 146 -8.36 1.77 -11.24
CA GLY A 146 -9.06 1.41 -12.47
C GLY A 146 -8.54 0.08 -12.96
N CYS A 147 -9.07 -1.04 -12.45
CA CYS A 147 -8.82 -2.32 -13.11
C CYS A 147 -9.47 -2.24 -14.49
N ASN A 148 -8.65 -2.25 -15.54
CA ASN A 148 -9.18 -2.21 -16.88
C ASN A 148 -9.79 -3.58 -17.26
N ALA A 149 -10.53 -3.63 -18.36
CA ALA A 149 -11.23 -4.84 -18.83
C ALA A 149 -10.30 -6.06 -19.10
N SER A 150 -8.97 -5.88 -19.07
CA SER A 150 -8.00 -6.97 -19.28
C SER A 150 -7.45 -7.56 -17.98
N CYS A 151 -7.80 -7.00 -16.81
CA CYS A 151 -7.53 -7.63 -15.52
C CYS A 151 -8.19 -9.00 -15.44
N ARG A 152 -7.44 -10.03 -15.01
CA ARG A 152 -7.97 -11.38 -14.81
C ARG A 152 -7.92 -11.76 -13.34
N LEU A 153 -9.07 -12.14 -12.80
CA LEU A 153 -9.19 -12.74 -11.48
C LEU A 153 -9.38 -14.25 -11.66
N ALA A 154 -8.74 -15.06 -10.82
CA ALA A 154 -8.93 -16.51 -10.86
C ALA A 154 -10.41 -16.91 -10.59
N PRO A 155 -10.90 -18.04 -11.15
CA PRO A 155 -12.33 -18.43 -11.11
C PRO A 155 -12.93 -18.66 -9.72
N GLU A 156 -12.10 -18.83 -8.69
CA GLU A 156 -12.53 -19.08 -7.30
C GLU A 156 -12.96 -17.78 -6.58
N PHE A 157 -13.01 -16.66 -7.31
CA PHE A 157 -13.33 -15.36 -6.78
C PHE A 157 -14.83 -15.17 -6.49
N SER A 158 -15.16 -14.89 -5.24
CA SER A 158 -16.46 -14.34 -4.84
C SER A 158 -16.29 -12.86 -4.51
N PRO A 159 -16.94 -11.92 -5.22
CA PRO A 159 -16.91 -10.48 -4.91
C PRO A 159 -17.62 -10.12 -3.59
N ARG A 160 -17.91 -11.09 -2.71
CA ARG A 160 -18.70 -10.95 -1.48
C ARG A 160 -17.88 -11.03 -0.18
N ALA A 161 -16.56 -10.98 -0.21
CA ALA A 161 -15.77 -10.76 1.02
C ALA A 161 -15.92 -9.30 1.51
N ARG A 162 -17.12 -8.95 2.00
CA ARG A 162 -17.31 -7.78 2.86
C ARG A 162 -16.75 -8.15 4.23
N SER A 163 -15.79 -7.35 4.70
CA SER A 163 -15.48 -7.04 6.11
C SER A 163 -16.31 -7.88 7.09
N GLN A 164 -15.78 -9.03 7.48
CA GLN A 164 -16.11 -9.58 8.78
C GLN A 164 -15.06 -9.02 9.73
N ASN A 165 -15.47 -8.00 10.50
CA ASN A 165 -14.79 -7.68 11.75
C ASN A 165 -14.51 -9.00 12.46
N ALA A 166 -13.23 -9.31 12.65
CA ALA A 166 -12.76 -10.49 13.33
C ALA A 166 -13.44 -10.58 14.70
N ALA A 167 -14.44 -11.46 14.81
CA ALA A 167 -14.91 -11.93 16.08
C ALA A 167 -13.85 -12.89 16.61
N VAL A 168 -12.95 -12.37 17.44
CA VAL A 168 -12.03 -13.18 18.24
C VAL A 168 -12.89 -14.08 19.16
N PRO A 169 -12.80 -15.42 19.06
CA PRO A 169 -13.52 -16.30 19.96
C PRO A 169 -12.92 -16.18 21.37
N GLY A 170 -13.67 -15.63 22.32
CA GLY A 170 -13.28 -15.64 23.74
C GLY A 170 -13.55 -14.38 24.55
N VAL A 171 -13.97 -13.27 23.94
CA VAL A 171 -14.33 -12.06 24.70
C VAL A 171 -15.85 -11.95 24.83
N LEU A 172 -16.33 -12.04 26.07
CA LEU A 172 -17.73 -11.83 26.44
C LEU A 172 -18.19 -10.44 25.94
N GLN A 173 -19.05 -10.39 24.92
CA GLN A 173 -19.70 -9.14 24.53
C GLN A 173 -20.74 -8.78 25.61
N VAL A 174 -20.38 -7.86 26.50
CA VAL A 174 -21.35 -7.19 27.36
C VAL A 174 -22.26 -6.35 26.45
N LEU A 175 -23.54 -6.71 26.40
CA LEU A 175 -24.58 -5.91 25.75
C LEU A 175 -24.59 -4.50 26.35
N ALA A 176 -24.11 -3.52 25.60
CA ALA A 176 -24.33 -2.12 25.92
C ALA A 176 -25.78 -1.75 25.60
N THR A 177 -26.61 -1.70 26.65
CA THR A 177 -27.93 -1.07 26.62
C THR A 177 -27.77 0.43 26.35
N LYS A 178 -28.55 0.94 25.39
CA LYS A 178 -28.64 2.38 25.07
C LYS A 178 -29.02 3.20 26.32
N PRO A 179 -28.36 4.32 26.61
CA PRO A 179 -28.95 5.36 27.44
C PRO A 179 -29.72 6.38 26.60
N SER A 180 -30.93 6.61 27.07
CA SER A 180 -31.92 7.59 26.62
C SER A 180 -31.44 9.04 26.79
N ALA A 181 -31.97 9.92 25.94
CA ALA A 181 -31.71 11.36 25.92
C ALA A 181 -32.19 12.08 27.19
N LYS A 182 -31.35 12.99 27.71
CA LYS A 182 -31.71 14.28 28.35
C LYS A 182 -30.42 15.06 28.67
N ARG A 183 -30.23 16.24 28.05
CA ARG A 183 -29.30 17.28 28.54
C ARG A 183 -30.12 18.44 29.09
N PRO A 184 -29.83 18.96 30.29
CA PRO A 184 -30.23 20.30 30.69
C PRO A 184 -29.31 21.33 30.04
N SER A 185 -29.90 22.43 29.58
CA SER A 185 -29.24 23.66 29.18
C SER A 185 -28.91 24.51 30.41
N GLU A 186 -27.66 24.92 30.57
CA GLU A 186 -27.28 26.26 31.08
C GLU A 186 -25.75 26.40 31.11
N ALA A 187 -25.25 27.39 30.37
CA ALA A 187 -24.16 28.31 30.76
C ALA A 187 -23.67 29.02 29.49
N ALA A 188 -24.41 30.06 29.12
CA ALA A 188 -23.91 31.09 28.24
C ALA A 188 -22.81 31.88 28.97
N ARG A 189 -21.58 31.89 28.44
CA ARG A 189 -20.66 33.02 28.59
C ARG A 189 -19.77 33.16 27.37
N GLY A 190 -19.95 34.30 26.70
CA GLY A 190 -18.85 35.03 26.09
C GLY A 190 -18.60 34.79 24.61
N ILE A 191 -19.19 35.64 23.76
CA ILE A 191 -18.49 36.72 23.02
C ILE A 191 -19.32 37.03 21.76
N ALA A 192 -19.74 38.29 21.64
CA ALA A 192 -20.31 38.88 20.43
C ALA A 192 -19.78 40.35 20.35
N PRO A 193 -19.84 41.04 19.19
CA PRO A 193 -18.64 41.53 18.49
C PRO A 193 -18.50 43.07 18.43
N ARG A 194 -17.30 43.49 17.98
CA ARG A 194 -16.85 44.76 17.34
C ARG A 194 -17.76 46.00 17.36
N ALA A 195 -17.16 47.17 17.68
CA ALA A 195 -17.32 48.40 16.89
C ALA A 195 -16.15 49.41 17.06
N ALA A 196 -15.82 50.02 15.91
CA ALA A 196 -15.09 51.24 15.49
C ALA A 196 -14.26 52.18 16.43
N SER A 197 -13.25 52.76 15.78
CA SER A 197 -12.30 53.84 16.14
C SER A 197 -12.92 55.18 16.61
N PRO A 198 -12.13 56.14 17.14
CA PRO A 198 -11.15 56.93 16.37
C PRO A 198 -9.68 56.65 16.70
#